data_AF-A0A358EHI6-F1
#
_entry.id   AF-A0A358EHI6-F1
#
_cell.length_a   1.000
_cell.length_b   1.000
_cell.length_c   1.000
_cell.angle_alpha   90.00
_cell.angle_beta   90.00
_cell.angle_gamma   90.00
#
_symmetry.space_group_name_H-M   'P 1'
#
loop_
_entity.id
_entity.type
_entity.pdbx_description
1 polymer ?
#
loop_
_entity_poly.entity_id
_entity_poly.type
_entity_poly.pdbx_seq_one_letter_code
_entity_poly.pdbx_strand_id
1 'polypeptide(L)'
;MSDEKRVRDDLIIYAAGEIHSDWRDQLRGHLEELGIDIHVVGPQEVHDRSDSVGEDILGEQPAPVYRDLMGARVNTLRTRVLMQRADVCVAYFGPKYKQWNTALDAGAAIASGVPLILVRSEENVHALKEVDALASLTVETLEQAAQAVAYIFE
;
A
#
# COMPACT_ATOMS: atom_id res chain seq x y z
N MET A 1 -2.14 29.25 -4.15
CA MET A 1 -1.15 28.21 -3.81
C MET A 1 -0.06 28.23 -4.86
N SER A 2 1.21 28.08 -4.49
CA SER A 2 2.29 27.88 -5.47
C SER A 2 2.12 26.54 -6.19
N ASP A 3 2.62 26.41 -7.42
CA ASP A 3 2.55 25.15 -8.18
C ASP A 3 3.24 24.00 -7.43
N GLU A 4 4.33 24.28 -6.73
CA GLU A 4 5.05 23.33 -5.88
C GLU A 4 4.18 22.82 -4.70
N LYS A 5 3.46 23.72 -4.02
CA LYS A 5 2.53 23.32 -2.96
C LYS A 5 1.37 22.50 -3.52
N ARG A 6 0.92 22.82 -4.74
CA ARG A 6 -0.14 22.06 -5.41
C ARG A 6 0.33 20.67 -5.83
N VAL A 7 1.55 20.53 -6.36
CA VAL A 7 2.16 19.22 -6.67
C VAL A 7 2.34 18.39 -5.41
N ARG A 8 2.70 19.02 -4.27
CA ARG A 8 2.65 18.35 -2.96
C ARG A 8 1.26 17.82 -2.67
N ASP A 9 0.27 18.69 -2.57
CA ASP A 9 -1.09 18.32 -2.16
C ASP A 9 -1.77 17.29 -3.11
N ASP A 10 -1.37 17.25 -4.39
CA ASP A 10 -1.93 16.34 -5.41
C ASP A 10 -1.28 14.94 -5.44
N LEU A 11 -0.14 14.70 -4.75
CA LEU A 11 0.55 13.40 -4.75
C LEU A 11 -0.27 12.32 -4.01
N ILE A 12 -0.43 11.15 -4.64
CA ILE A 12 -1.16 10.01 -4.09
C ILE A 12 -0.21 8.84 -3.80
N ILE A 13 -0.14 8.43 -2.53
CA ILE A 13 0.56 7.21 -2.08
C ILE A 13 -0.42 6.06 -1.97
N TYR A 14 -0.12 4.93 -2.61
CA TYR A 14 -0.75 3.64 -2.28
C TYR A 14 0.05 2.92 -1.19
N ALA A 15 -0.52 2.81 0.02
CA ALA A 15 0.08 2.18 1.18
C ALA A 15 -0.27 0.67 1.27
N ALA A 16 0.52 -0.15 0.58
CA ALA A 16 0.42 -1.61 0.60
C ALA A 16 1.03 -2.19 1.88
N GLY A 17 0.27 -3.01 2.60
CA GLY A 17 0.76 -3.61 3.85
C GLY A 17 -0.35 -4.33 4.60
N GLU A 18 0.00 -4.93 5.72
CA GLU A 18 -0.95 -5.61 6.60
C GLU A 18 -1.93 -4.60 7.27
N ILE A 19 -2.98 -5.10 7.91
CA ILE A 19 -4.09 -4.29 8.46
C ILE A 19 -4.28 -4.50 9.98
N HIS A 20 -3.34 -5.16 10.63
CA HIS A 20 -3.38 -5.53 12.05
C HIS A 20 -2.46 -4.67 12.94
N SER A 21 -1.74 -3.70 12.38
CA SER A 21 -0.99 -2.69 13.13
C SER A 21 -1.27 -1.27 12.64
N ASP A 22 -0.74 -0.30 13.38
CA ASP A 22 -0.84 1.14 13.19
C ASP A 22 0.22 1.71 12.23
N TRP A 23 0.94 0.86 11.48
CA TRP A 23 2.07 1.28 10.64
C TRP A 23 1.70 2.37 9.61
N ARG A 24 0.46 2.37 9.08
CA ARG A 24 0.01 3.42 8.15
C ARG A 24 -0.11 4.77 8.84
N ASP A 25 -0.56 4.78 10.09
CA ASP A 25 -0.65 6.00 10.89
C ASP A 25 0.74 6.49 11.30
N GLN A 26 1.68 5.57 11.56
CA GLN A 26 3.09 5.92 11.76
C GLN A 26 3.71 6.55 10.49
N LEU A 27 3.45 5.99 9.30
CA LEU A 27 3.89 6.57 8.04
C LEU A 27 3.31 7.98 7.84
N ARG A 28 2.01 8.18 8.09
CA ARG A 28 1.37 9.50 8.03
C ARG A 28 2.00 10.48 9.01
N GLY A 29 2.25 10.06 10.26
CA GLY A 29 2.91 10.88 11.26
C GLY A 29 4.28 11.37 10.83
N HIS A 30 5.11 10.49 10.25
CA HIS A 30 6.42 10.89 9.72
C HIS A 30 6.33 11.87 8.54
N LEU A 31 5.35 11.70 7.65
CA LEU A 31 5.10 12.63 6.55
C LEU A 31 4.67 14.00 7.09
N GLU A 32 3.77 14.03 8.07
CA GLU A 32 3.30 15.25 8.74
C GLU A 32 4.45 16.00 9.45
N GLU A 33 5.34 15.29 10.15
CA GLU A 33 6.54 15.84 10.78
C GLU A 33 7.49 16.53 9.78
N LEU A 34 7.53 16.02 8.55
CA LEU A 34 8.30 16.59 7.44
C LEU A 34 7.54 17.70 6.68
N GLY A 35 6.33 18.05 7.13
CA GLY A 35 5.49 19.06 6.49
C GLY A 35 4.93 18.62 5.14
N ILE A 36 4.67 17.33 4.98
CA ILE A 36 4.14 16.71 3.76
C ILE A 36 2.70 16.29 4.03
N ASP A 37 1.76 17.04 3.47
CA ASP A 37 0.32 16.75 3.52
C ASP A 37 -0.10 16.17 2.17
N ILE A 38 -0.26 14.85 2.10
CA ILE A 38 -0.51 14.10 0.86
C ILE A 38 -1.55 13.01 1.04
N HIS A 39 -2.14 12.58 -0.08
CA HIS A 39 -3.20 11.58 -0.06
C HIS A 39 -2.66 10.16 0.07
N VAL A 40 -2.84 9.54 1.24
CA VAL A 40 -2.50 8.12 1.46
C VAL A 40 -3.76 7.26 1.29
N VAL A 41 -3.79 6.45 0.23
CA VAL A 41 -4.84 5.46 -0.07
C VAL A 41 -4.31 4.04 0.08
N GLY A 42 -5.19 3.03 0.04
CA GLY A 42 -4.76 1.65 0.21
C GLY A 42 -5.89 0.62 0.22
N PRO A 43 -5.57 -0.63 0.61
CA PRO A 43 -6.55 -1.71 0.74
C PRO A 43 -7.64 -1.37 1.78
N GLN A 44 -8.70 -2.18 1.83
CA GLN A 44 -9.69 -2.05 2.89
C GLN A 44 -9.07 -2.49 4.23
N GLU A 45 -8.99 -1.56 5.18
CA GLU A 45 -8.32 -1.78 6.47
C GLU A 45 -9.25 -2.44 7.50
N VAL A 46 -10.57 -2.37 7.30
CA VAL A 46 -11.55 -3.03 8.18
C VAL A 46 -11.74 -4.47 7.73
N HIS A 47 -11.19 -5.41 8.49
CA HIS A 47 -11.19 -6.85 8.17
C HIS A 47 -12.61 -7.39 7.85
N ASP A 48 -13.57 -7.20 8.76
CA ASP A 48 -14.94 -7.68 8.56
C ASP A 48 -15.58 -7.10 7.30
N ARG A 49 -15.30 -5.83 6.99
CA ARG A 49 -15.77 -5.17 5.77
C ARG A 49 -15.12 -5.79 4.54
N SER A 50 -13.81 -6.06 4.58
CA SER A 50 -13.06 -6.70 3.50
C SER A 50 -13.59 -8.10 3.18
N ASP A 51 -13.98 -8.86 4.21
CA ASP A 51 -14.47 -10.23 4.06
C ASP A 51 -15.94 -10.27 3.60
N SER A 52 -16.78 -9.34 4.07
CA SER A 52 -18.22 -9.35 3.75
C SER A 52 -18.57 -8.64 2.43
N VAL A 53 -17.69 -7.78 1.91
CA VAL A 53 -18.04 -6.86 0.80
C VAL A 53 -18.58 -7.53 -0.45
N GLY A 54 -18.11 -8.75 -0.74
CA GLY A 54 -18.63 -9.52 -1.87
C GLY A 54 -20.12 -9.82 -1.72
N GLU A 55 -20.52 -10.33 -0.55
CA GLU A 55 -21.90 -10.67 -0.23
C GLU A 55 -22.79 -9.44 -0.07
N ASP A 56 -22.26 -8.37 0.54
CA ASP A 56 -23.02 -7.13 0.74
C ASP A 56 -23.44 -6.48 -0.59
N ILE A 57 -22.69 -6.72 -1.67
CA ILE A 57 -22.96 -6.16 -3.00
C ILE A 57 -23.69 -7.15 -3.91
N LEU A 58 -23.27 -8.42 -3.90
CA LEU A 58 -23.73 -9.44 -4.86
C LEU A 58 -24.76 -10.41 -4.29
N GLY A 59 -25.07 -10.30 -2.99
CA GLY A 59 -25.93 -11.23 -2.26
C GLY A 59 -25.17 -12.42 -1.69
N GLU A 60 -25.87 -13.24 -0.89
CA GLU A 60 -25.34 -14.44 -0.24
C GLU A 60 -24.67 -15.38 -1.25
N GLN A 61 -23.46 -15.86 -0.91
CA GLN A 61 -22.71 -16.75 -1.79
C GLN A 61 -22.98 -18.23 -1.45
N PRO A 62 -22.97 -19.13 -2.45
CA PRO A 62 -23.43 -20.51 -2.27
C PRO A 62 -22.51 -21.39 -1.41
N ALA A 63 -21.28 -20.93 -1.12
CA ALA A 63 -20.35 -21.60 -0.20
C ALA A 63 -19.26 -20.62 0.26
N PRO A 64 -18.54 -20.90 1.37
CA PRO A 64 -17.47 -20.04 1.88
C PRO A 64 -16.39 -19.69 0.86
N VAL A 65 -16.01 -20.64 -0.02
CA VAL A 65 -15.04 -20.38 -1.11
C VAL A 65 -15.49 -19.27 -2.06
N TYR A 66 -16.80 -19.15 -2.32
CA TYR A 66 -17.36 -18.10 -3.16
C TYR A 66 -17.50 -16.78 -2.42
N ARG A 67 -17.79 -16.81 -1.11
CA ARG A 67 -17.74 -15.62 -0.25
C ARG A 67 -16.36 -14.97 -0.32
N ASP A 68 -15.30 -15.75 -0.07
CA ASP A 68 -13.92 -15.27 -0.13
C ASP A 68 -13.56 -14.76 -1.54
N LEU A 69 -13.93 -15.51 -2.57
CA LEU A 69 -13.66 -15.12 -3.96
C LEU A 69 -14.36 -13.82 -4.36
N MET A 70 -15.62 -13.62 -3.95
CA MET A 70 -16.35 -12.38 -4.24
C MET A 70 -15.80 -11.20 -3.44
N GLY A 71 -15.46 -11.39 -2.17
CA GLY A 71 -14.77 -10.38 -1.36
C GLY A 71 -13.45 -9.96 -2.02
N ALA A 72 -12.63 -10.94 -2.40
CA ALA A 72 -11.36 -10.71 -3.10
C ALA A 72 -11.55 -9.97 -4.43
N ARG A 73 -12.60 -10.26 -5.21
CA ARG A 73 -12.89 -9.57 -6.48
C ARG A 73 -13.22 -8.09 -6.28
N VAL A 74 -14.03 -7.76 -5.28
CA VAL A 74 -14.35 -6.35 -4.99
C VAL A 74 -13.13 -5.61 -4.45
N ASN A 75 -12.34 -6.26 -3.59
CA ASN A 75 -11.07 -5.68 -3.14
C ASN A 75 -10.09 -5.48 -4.30
N THR A 76 -10.02 -6.42 -5.23
CA THR A 76 -9.20 -6.30 -6.46
C THR A 76 -9.63 -5.09 -7.29
N LEU A 77 -10.94 -4.84 -7.44
CA LEU A 77 -11.45 -3.64 -8.11
C LEU A 77 -10.93 -2.37 -7.43
N ARG A 78 -11.06 -2.28 -6.09
CA ARG A 78 -10.55 -1.15 -5.30
C ARG A 78 -9.05 -0.96 -5.51
N THR A 79 -8.26 -2.00 -5.28
CA THR A 79 -6.79 -1.98 -5.43
C THR A 79 -6.39 -1.50 -6.81
N ARG A 80 -6.98 -2.04 -7.89
CA ARG A 80 -6.62 -1.64 -9.26
C ARG A 80 -6.94 -0.18 -9.54
N VAL A 81 -8.11 0.30 -9.11
CA VAL A 81 -8.50 1.72 -9.33
C VAL A 81 -7.59 2.66 -8.54
N LEU A 82 -7.26 2.34 -7.30
CA LEU A 82 -6.39 3.17 -6.47
C LEU A 82 -4.93 3.11 -6.95
N MET A 83 -4.42 1.94 -7.30
CA MET A 83 -3.07 1.78 -7.85
C MET A 83 -2.89 2.54 -9.16
N GLN A 84 -3.90 2.55 -10.05
CA GLN A 84 -3.87 3.33 -11.30
C GLN A 84 -3.84 4.85 -11.09
N ARG A 85 -4.21 5.32 -9.90
CA ARG A 85 -4.20 6.74 -9.53
C ARG A 85 -3.02 7.11 -8.64
N ALA A 86 -2.27 6.12 -8.16
CA ALA A 86 -1.16 6.36 -7.26
C ALA A 86 0.08 6.81 -8.04
N ASP A 87 0.78 7.79 -7.49
CA ASP A 87 2.04 8.29 -8.03
C ASP A 87 3.23 7.52 -7.45
N VAL A 88 3.07 6.94 -6.26
CA VAL A 88 4.04 6.07 -5.61
C VAL A 88 3.33 5.00 -4.78
N CYS A 89 3.92 3.81 -4.73
CA CYS A 89 3.49 2.73 -3.86
C CYS A 89 4.51 2.55 -2.73
N VAL A 90 4.04 2.55 -1.48
CA VAL A 90 4.85 2.16 -0.31
C VAL A 90 4.38 0.79 0.14
N ALA A 91 5.24 -0.22 0.01
CA ALA A 91 4.95 -1.59 0.43
C ALA A 91 5.69 -1.92 1.72
N TYR A 92 4.95 -2.03 2.83
CA TYR A 92 5.48 -2.35 4.15
C TYR A 92 5.35 -3.83 4.48
N PHE A 93 6.48 -4.50 4.74
CA PHE A 93 6.56 -5.87 5.21
C PHE A 93 6.98 -5.92 6.68
N GLY A 94 5.98 -6.03 7.56
CA GLY A 94 6.15 -6.17 9.00
C GLY A 94 6.54 -7.59 9.44
N PRO A 95 6.86 -7.78 10.73
CA PRO A 95 7.55 -8.98 11.22
C PRO A 95 6.62 -10.17 11.49
N LYS A 96 5.31 -9.94 11.69
CA LYS A 96 4.42 -10.95 12.30
C LYS A 96 3.64 -11.79 11.31
N TYR A 97 3.21 -11.21 10.20
CA TYR A 97 2.23 -11.83 9.30
C TYR A 97 2.84 -12.17 7.95
N LYS A 98 2.36 -13.27 7.34
CA LYS A 98 2.66 -13.57 5.94
C LYS A 98 1.85 -12.63 5.05
N GLN A 99 2.53 -11.72 4.36
CA GLN A 99 1.90 -10.61 3.66
C GLN A 99 1.77 -10.85 2.15
N TRP A 100 1.05 -11.90 1.78
CA TRP A 100 0.82 -12.25 0.37
C TRP A 100 0.10 -11.15 -0.41
N ASN A 101 -0.86 -10.48 0.23
CA ASN A 101 -1.59 -9.36 -0.38
C ASN A 101 -0.65 -8.17 -0.64
N THR A 102 0.26 -7.88 0.28
CA THR A 102 1.28 -6.83 0.09
C THR A 102 2.24 -7.18 -1.04
N ALA A 103 2.67 -8.44 -1.14
CA ALA A 103 3.49 -8.89 -2.26
C ALA A 103 2.76 -8.77 -3.61
N LEU A 104 1.46 -9.08 -3.64
CA LEU A 104 0.62 -8.90 -4.82
C LEU A 104 0.50 -7.41 -5.21
N ASP A 105 0.24 -6.53 -4.24
CA ASP A 105 0.14 -5.09 -4.45
C ASP A 105 1.48 -4.49 -4.93
N ALA A 106 2.61 -4.90 -4.33
CA ALA A 106 3.94 -4.49 -4.76
C ALA A 106 4.23 -4.93 -6.21
N GLY A 107 3.90 -6.18 -6.54
CA GLY A 107 4.00 -6.69 -7.91
C GLY A 107 3.09 -5.94 -8.89
N ALA A 108 1.88 -5.57 -8.47
CA ALA A 108 0.95 -4.78 -9.28
C ALA A 108 1.46 -3.36 -9.53
N ALA A 109 2.09 -2.72 -8.54
CA ALA A 109 2.74 -1.42 -8.68
C ALA A 109 3.86 -1.49 -9.73
N ILE A 110 4.78 -2.44 -9.58
CA ILE A 110 5.89 -2.67 -10.52
C ILE A 110 5.36 -2.91 -11.94
N ALA A 111 4.39 -3.82 -12.09
CA ALA A 111 3.83 -4.17 -13.39
C ALA A 111 3.09 -3.01 -14.07
N SER A 112 2.58 -2.06 -13.29
CA SER A 112 1.86 -0.87 -13.78
C SER A 112 2.78 0.34 -13.96
N GLY A 113 4.07 0.22 -13.66
CA GLY A 113 5.03 1.32 -13.74
C GLY A 113 4.93 2.35 -12.60
N VAL A 114 4.22 2.03 -11.52
CA VAL A 114 4.16 2.87 -10.32
C VAL A 114 5.44 2.66 -9.52
N PRO A 115 6.24 3.71 -9.23
CA PRO A 115 7.43 3.61 -8.40
C PRO A 115 7.15 2.94 -7.05
N LEU A 116 8.03 2.04 -6.64
CA LEU A 116 7.87 1.24 -5.42
C LEU A 116 8.94 1.60 -4.40
N ILE A 117 8.51 2.03 -3.22
CA ILE A 117 9.32 2.07 -2.00
C ILE A 117 9.01 0.80 -1.20
N LEU A 118 9.97 -0.10 -1.11
CA LEU A 118 9.87 -1.32 -0.32
C LEU A 118 10.41 -1.07 1.08
N VAL A 119 9.57 -1.27 2.10
CA VAL A 119 9.98 -1.20 3.51
C VAL A 119 10.03 -2.61 4.08
N ARG A 120 11.22 -3.10 4.41
CA ARG A 120 11.42 -4.47 4.93
C ARG A 120 12.56 -4.54 5.94
N SER A 121 12.44 -5.46 6.91
CA SER A 121 13.54 -5.81 7.82
C SER A 121 14.59 -6.71 7.15
N GLU A 122 15.73 -6.90 7.83
CA GLU A 122 16.78 -7.85 7.42
C GLU A 122 16.26 -9.29 7.29
N GLU A 123 15.33 -9.69 8.16
CA GLU A 123 14.74 -11.04 8.16
C GLU A 123 14.02 -11.38 6.86
N ASN A 124 13.54 -10.36 6.15
CA ASN A 124 12.78 -10.50 4.91
C ASN A 124 13.65 -10.35 3.63
N VAL A 125 14.95 -10.10 3.73
CA VAL A 125 15.86 -9.91 2.57
C VAL A 125 15.75 -11.06 1.58
N HIS A 126 15.88 -12.30 2.05
CA HIS A 126 15.86 -13.46 1.16
C HIS A 126 14.49 -13.70 0.54
N ALA A 127 13.42 -13.53 1.33
CA ALA A 127 12.05 -13.78 0.89
C ALA A 127 11.54 -12.72 -0.11
N LEU A 128 12.10 -11.50 -0.05
CA LEU A 128 11.68 -10.38 -0.89
C LEU A 128 12.69 -10.02 -1.98
N LYS A 129 13.76 -10.80 -2.17
CA LYS A 129 14.87 -10.44 -3.08
C LYS A 129 14.42 -10.12 -4.52
N GLU A 130 13.37 -10.77 -5.04
CA GLU A 130 12.82 -10.48 -6.38
C GLU A 130 12.04 -9.17 -6.41
N VAL A 131 11.28 -8.85 -5.35
CA VAL A 131 10.55 -7.58 -5.23
C VAL A 131 11.53 -6.44 -5.01
N ASP A 132 12.52 -6.66 -4.16
CA ASP A 132 13.59 -5.72 -3.82
C ASP A 132 14.41 -5.32 -5.06
N ALA A 133 14.80 -6.31 -5.87
CA ALA A 133 15.51 -6.05 -7.13
C ALA A 133 14.72 -5.21 -8.15
N LEU A 134 13.39 -5.12 -7.99
CA LEU A 134 12.49 -4.36 -8.85
C LEU A 134 11.98 -3.07 -8.18
N ALA A 135 12.24 -2.88 -6.89
CA ALA A 135 11.82 -1.69 -6.17
C ALA A 135 12.64 -0.47 -6.66
N SER A 136 12.02 0.70 -6.66
CA SER A 136 12.72 1.95 -6.95
C SER A 136 13.66 2.33 -5.81
N LEU A 137 13.25 2.02 -4.58
CA LEU A 137 14.05 2.18 -3.36
C LEU A 137 13.64 1.13 -2.33
N THR A 138 14.62 0.56 -1.64
CA THR A 138 14.38 -0.31 -0.47
C THR A 138 14.94 0.34 0.78
N VAL A 139 14.13 0.38 1.83
CA VAL A 139 14.44 0.96 3.15
C VAL A 139 14.04 0.01 4.27
N GLU A 140 14.51 0.27 5.47
CA GLU A 140 14.27 -0.58 6.65
C GLU A 140 13.22 -0.01 7.60
N THR A 141 12.98 1.30 7.56
CA THR A 141 12.02 1.98 8.44
C THR A 141 11.01 2.82 7.69
N LEU A 142 9.86 3.06 8.33
CA LEU A 142 8.84 3.97 7.79
C LEU A 142 9.32 5.42 7.75
N GLU A 143 10.18 5.82 8.70
CA GLU A 143 10.83 7.13 8.70
C GLU A 143 11.67 7.33 7.44
N GLN A 144 12.49 6.34 7.06
CA GLN A 144 13.26 6.37 5.82
C GLN A 144 12.35 6.43 4.58
N ALA A 145 11.21 5.73 4.61
CA ALA A 145 10.22 5.81 3.54
C ALA A 145 9.62 7.23 3.42
N ALA A 146 9.28 7.86 4.55
CA ALA A 146 8.77 9.23 4.57
C ALA A 146 9.83 10.25 4.09
N GLN A 147 11.10 10.07 4.47
CA GLN A 147 12.21 10.88 3.97
C GLN A 147 12.40 10.73 2.45
N ALA A 148 12.27 9.51 1.92
CA ALA A 148 12.32 9.27 0.47
C ALA A 148 11.17 9.96 -0.28
N VAL A 149 9.97 9.99 0.31
CA VAL A 149 8.83 10.76 -0.23
C VAL A 149 9.11 12.26 -0.15
N ALA A 150 9.68 12.75 0.95
CA ALA A 150 10.02 14.16 1.13
C ALA A 150 10.94 14.69 0.04
N TYR A 151 11.92 13.87 -0.34
CA TYR A 151 12.93 14.18 -1.36
C TYR A 151 12.31 14.46 -2.74
N ILE A 152 11.10 13.98 -3.04
CA ILE A 152 10.38 14.25 -4.29
C ILE A 152 10.13 15.77 -4.48
N PHE A 153 10.09 16.52 -3.38
CA PHE A 153 9.73 17.93 -3.36
C PHE A 153 10.89 18.88 -3.04
N GLU A 154 12.14 18.41 -3.18
CA GLU A 154 13.35 19.24 -3.15
C GLU A 154 13.71 19.75 -4.57
#